data_AF-A0A7K2P6N5-F1
#
_entry.id   AF-A0A7K2P6N5-F1
#
_cell.length_a   1.000
_cell.length_b   1.000
_cell.length_c   1.000
_cell.angle_alpha   90.00
_cell.angle_beta   90.00
_cell.angle_gamma   90.00
#
_symmetry.space_group_name_H-M   'P 1'
#
loop_
_entity.id
_entity.type
_entity.pdbx_description
1 polymer ?
#
loop_
_entity_poly.entity_id
_entity_poly.type
_entity_poly.pdbx_seq_one_letter_code
_entity_poly.pdbx_strand_id
1 'polypeptide(L)'
;AESVEGAAQGVEGAAFDETYRGRRIRGIRSAAGRAVGAGTWQVTVDGRPLHLMRRADGSWLSMVDHYRSYPTPLAAARGAVDELGPGEHLRDTPSTDHGRHSGGRHGVHA
;
A
#
# COMPACT_ATOMS: atom_id res chain seq x y z
N ALA A 1 12.46 -10.54 -33.63
CA ALA A 1 11.46 -10.24 -32.61
C ALA A 1 12.23 -10.00 -31.32
N GLU A 2 12.39 -8.74 -30.95
CA GLU A 2 13.15 -8.33 -29.77
C GLU A 2 12.28 -8.57 -28.53
N SER A 3 12.56 -9.66 -27.83
CA SER A 3 12.08 -9.86 -26.48
C SER A 3 12.91 -8.96 -25.57
N VAL A 4 12.35 -7.81 -25.21
CA VAL A 4 12.92 -6.95 -24.16
C VAL A 4 12.75 -7.66 -22.82
N GLU A 5 13.77 -8.43 -22.46
CA GLU A 5 13.92 -9.06 -21.15
C GLU A 5 13.91 -7.99 -20.06
N GLY A 6 13.04 -8.23 -19.08
CA GLY A 6 12.83 -7.37 -17.93
C GLY A 6 14.09 -7.26 -17.10
N ALA A 7 14.75 -6.11 -17.20
CA ALA A 7 15.76 -5.68 -16.26
C ALA A 7 15.08 -4.90 -15.13
N ALA A 8 14.27 -5.59 -14.31
CA ALA A 8 13.97 -5.14 -12.96
C ALA A 8 15.21 -5.38 -12.09
N GLN A 9 16.25 -4.58 -12.31
CA GLN A 9 17.47 -4.65 -11.53
C GLN A 9 17.26 -4.04 -10.15
N GLY A 10 17.27 -4.91 -9.14
CA GLY A 10 18.20 -4.80 -8.02
C GLY A 10 17.99 -3.68 -6.99
N VAL A 11 17.20 -4.00 -5.96
CA VAL A 11 17.50 -3.73 -4.53
C VAL A 11 18.22 -2.43 -4.15
N GLU A 12 17.59 -1.28 -4.34
CA GLU A 12 17.82 -0.13 -3.46
C GLU A 12 16.91 -0.26 -2.23
N GLY A 13 17.30 0.31 -1.09
CA GLY A 13 16.66 0.23 0.22
C GLY A 13 15.26 0.85 0.30
N ALA A 14 14.35 0.31 -0.50
CA ALA A 14 12.93 0.09 -0.35
C ALA A 14 12.08 1.29 0.05
N ALA A 15 12.36 2.45 -0.51
CA ALA A 15 11.46 3.59 -0.46
C ALA A 15 11.32 4.24 -1.84
N PHE A 16 10.20 4.93 -2.06
CA PHE A 16 9.98 5.81 -3.21
C PHE A 16 9.29 7.09 -2.75
N ASP A 17 9.56 8.20 -3.44
CA ASP A 17 8.90 9.50 -3.24
C ASP A 17 8.82 10.18 -4.60
N GLU A 18 7.61 10.44 -5.10
CA GLU A 18 7.41 11.14 -6.37
C GLU A 18 6.15 12.01 -6.34
N THR A 19 6.07 12.95 -7.28
CA THR A 19 4.83 13.69 -7.56
C THR A 19 4.21 13.13 -8.83
N TYR A 20 3.00 12.60 -8.74
CA TYR A 20 2.23 12.07 -9.86
C TYR A 20 0.89 12.81 -9.96
N ARG A 21 0.60 13.40 -11.13
CA ARG A 21 -0.60 14.23 -11.38
C ARG A 21 -0.83 15.33 -10.33
N GLY A 22 0.25 15.96 -9.86
CA GLY A 22 0.22 17.01 -8.85
C GLY A 22 0.05 16.52 -7.41
N ARG A 23 0.07 15.21 -7.18
CA ARG A 23 -0.10 14.59 -5.86
C ARG A 23 1.16 13.88 -5.43
N ARG A 24 1.55 14.02 -4.17
CA ARG A 24 2.81 13.45 -3.67
C ARG A 24 2.58 12.02 -3.19
N ILE A 25 3.23 11.06 -3.83
CA ILE A 25 3.20 9.65 -3.48
C ILE A 25 4.50 9.31 -2.76
N ARG A 26 4.41 8.69 -1.59
CA ARG A 26 5.58 8.16 -0.87
C ARG A 26 5.34 6.72 -0.44
N GLY A 27 6.35 5.88 -0.54
CA GLY A 27 6.30 4.49 -0.09
C GLY A 27 7.56 4.13 0.67
N ILE A 28 7.41 3.38 1.76
CA ILE A 28 8.52 2.83 2.53
C ILE A 28 8.18 1.37 2.82
N ARG A 29 9.09 0.46 2.51
CA ARG A 29 8.96 -0.95 2.84
C ARG A 29 9.34 -1.13 4.29
N SER A 30 8.39 -1.62 5.08
CA SER A 30 8.66 -1.96 6.46
C SER A 30 9.36 -3.31 6.53
N ALA A 31 10.45 -3.38 7.28
CA ALA A 31 11.14 -4.65 7.59
C ALA A 31 10.44 -5.45 8.71
N ALA A 32 9.41 -4.89 9.35
CA ALA A 32 8.84 -5.42 10.58
C ALA A 32 7.86 -6.60 10.33
N GLY A 33 8.42 -7.82 10.38
CA GLY A 33 7.98 -8.91 11.27
C GLY A 33 6.54 -9.45 11.18
N ARG A 34 6.42 -10.67 10.62
CA ARG A 34 5.51 -11.80 10.98
C ARG A 34 4.00 -11.57 11.25
N ALA A 35 3.43 -10.39 11.09
CA ALA A 35 1.99 -10.19 11.09
C ALA A 35 1.45 -10.26 9.65
N VAL A 36 0.77 -11.37 9.33
CA VAL A 36 0.00 -11.67 8.11
C VAL A 36 0.42 -10.90 6.84
N GLY A 37 1.43 -11.41 6.13
CA GLY A 37 1.77 -10.99 4.77
C GLY A 37 3.23 -10.56 4.61
N ALA A 38 4.03 -11.40 3.95
CA ALA A 38 5.40 -11.04 3.58
C ALA A 38 5.39 -9.82 2.63
N GLY A 39 5.97 -8.69 3.08
CA GLY A 39 6.31 -7.54 2.22
C GLY A 39 5.53 -6.25 2.45
N THR A 40 5.18 -5.90 3.68
CA THR A 40 4.37 -4.71 4.01
C THR A 40 4.99 -3.39 3.52
N TRP A 41 4.31 -2.71 2.60
CA TRP A 41 4.61 -1.35 2.20
C TRP A 41 3.72 -0.38 2.98
N GLN A 42 4.32 0.64 3.55
CA GLN A 42 3.61 1.81 4.05
C GLN A 42 3.63 2.86 2.94
N VAL A 43 2.48 3.10 2.32
CA VAL A 43 2.32 4.06 1.23
C VAL A 43 1.44 5.21 1.67
N THR A 44 1.78 6.43 1.25
CA THR A 44 0.97 7.62 1.46
C THR A 44 0.77 8.39 0.14
N VAL A 45 -0.36 9.09 0.05
CA VAL A 45 -0.66 10.06 -0.99
C VAL A 45 -1.02 11.37 -0.30
N ASP A 46 -0.30 12.45 -0.62
CA ASP A 46 -0.39 13.76 0.02
C ASP A 46 -0.23 13.68 1.55
N GLY A 47 0.62 12.76 2.01
CA GLY A 47 0.85 12.49 3.44
C GLY A 47 -0.17 11.57 4.09
N ARG A 48 -1.26 11.21 3.39
CA ARG A 48 -2.35 10.39 3.93
C ARG A 48 -2.16 8.91 3.55
N PRO A 49 -2.40 7.96 4.46
CA PRO A 49 -2.07 6.55 4.21
C PRO A 49 -2.97 5.90 3.16
N LEU A 50 -2.33 5.14 2.27
CA LEU A 50 -2.96 4.27 1.29
C LEU A 50 -2.70 2.81 1.67
N HIS A 51 -3.76 2.05 1.93
CA HIS A 51 -3.63 0.62 2.17
C HIS A 51 -3.43 -0.13 0.85
N LEU A 52 -2.35 -0.90 0.77
CA LEU A 52 -2.06 -1.80 -0.34
C LEU A 52 -2.15 -3.25 0.11
N MET A 53 -2.65 -4.09 -0.77
CA MET A 53 -2.75 -5.52 -0.55
C MET A 53 -1.89 -6.25 -1.59
N ARG A 54 -1.09 -7.20 -1.11
CA ARG A 54 -0.28 -8.07 -1.96
C ARG A 54 -1.06 -9.34 -2.28
N ARG A 55 -1.20 -9.64 -3.57
CA ARG A 55 -1.79 -10.89 -4.06
C ARG A 55 -0.79 -12.05 -4.01
N ALA A 56 -1.30 -13.28 -4.12
CA ALA A 56 -0.50 -14.49 -4.11
C ALA A 56 0.46 -14.60 -5.31
N ASP A 57 0.04 -14.04 -6.45
CA ASP A 57 0.87 -13.89 -7.67
C ASP A 57 1.95 -12.80 -7.54
N GLY A 58 1.98 -12.09 -6.41
CA GLY A 58 2.93 -11.01 -6.14
C GLY A 58 2.51 -9.64 -6.67
N SER A 59 1.37 -9.53 -7.35
CA SER A 59 0.81 -8.25 -7.78
C SER A 59 0.23 -7.47 -6.59
N TRP A 60 -0.10 -6.21 -6.84
CA TRP A 60 -0.59 -5.26 -5.85
C TRP A 60 -1.95 -4.71 -6.27
N LEU A 61 -2.77 -4.39 -5.27
CA LEU A 61 -4.00 -3.62 -5.43
C LEU A 61 -4.13 -2.62 -4.28
N SER A 62 -4.97 -1.62 -4.45
CA SER A 62 -5.20 -0.59 -3.43
C SER A 62 -6.62 -0.66 -2.89
N MET A 63 -6.85 -0.07 -1.72
CA MET A 63 -8.22 0.06 -1.18
C MET A 63 -9.11 1.02 -2.00
N VAL A 64 -8.54 1.81 -2.91
CA VAL A 64 -9.31 2.69 -3.80
C VAL A 64 -9.69 1.92 -5.08
N ASP A 65 -8.73 1.19 -5.64
CA ASP A 65 -8.90 0.35 -6.83
C ASP A 65 -8.62 -1.12 -6.47
N HIS A 66 -9.68 -1.81 -6.02
CA HIS A 66 -9.62 -3.19 -5.54
C HIS A 66 -9.66 -4.25 -6.64
N TYR A 67 -10.12 -3.88 -7.84
CA TYR A 67 -10.40 -4.83 -8.91
C TYR A 67 -9.24 -4.94 -9.88
N ARG A 68 -8.42 -3.90 -10.00
CA ARG A 68 -7.23 -3.92 -10.85
C ARG A 68 -6.01 -4.46 -10.12
N SER A 69 -5.16 -5.14 -10.88
CA SER A 69 -3.87 -5.66 -10.42
C SER A 69 -2.73 -4.89 -11.04
N TYR A 70 -1.75 -4.56 -10.22
CA TYR A 70 -0.59 -3.76 -10.59
C TYR A 70 0.70 -4.54 -10.31
N PRO A 71 1.73 -4.41 -11.16
CA PRO A 71 2.98 -5.15 -11.00
C PRO A 71 3.81 -4.67 -9.81
N THR A 72 3.61 -3.43 -9.35
CA THR A 72 4.40 -2.82 -8.26
C THR A 72 3.52 -2.01 -7.30
N PRO A 73 3.98 -1.77 -6.05
CA PRO A 73 3.28 -0.89 -5.11
C PRO A 73 3.13 0.54 -5.63
N LEU A 74 4.15 1.05 -6.33
CA LEU A 74 4.11 2.39 -6.95
C LEU A 74 3.02 2.46 -8.03
N ALA A 75 2.91 1.42 -8.87
CA ALA A 75 1.87 1.36 -9.90
C ALA A 75 0.47 1.32 -9.28
N ALA A 76 0.28 0.59 -8.17
CA ALA A 76 -0.98 0.60 -7.43
C ALA A 76 -1.30 1.99 -6.83
N ALA A 77 -0.28 2.71 -6.32
CA ALA A 77 -0.46 4.05 -5.80
C ALA A 77 -0.85 5.06 -6.89
N ARG A 78 -0.25 4.96 -8.08
CA ARG A 78 -0.64 5.76 -9.25
C ARG A 78 -2.07 5.46 -9.67
N GLY A 79 -2.45 4.18 -9.70
CA GLY A 79 -3.84 3.77 -9.95
C GLY A 79 -4.82 4.39 -8.96
N ALA A 80 -4.49 4.39 -7.66
CA ALA A 80 -5.31 5.07 -6.66
C ALA A 80 -5.41 6.59 -6.89
N VAL A 81 -4.33 7.25 -7.34
CA VAL A 81 -4.39 8.67 -7.72
C VAL A 81 -5.28 8.90 -8.94
N ASP A 82 -5.25 7.99 -9.92
CA ASP A 82 -6.07 8.07 -11.12
C ASP A 82 -7.58 7.94 -10.82
N GLU A 83 -7.94 7.14 -9.81
CA GLU A 83 -9.34 6.96 -9.37
C GLU A 83 -9.85 8.06 -8.44
N LEU A 84 -8.96 8.79 -7.76
CA LEU A 84 -9.35 9.87 -6.85
C LEU A 84 -9.79 11.11 -7.64
N GLY A 85 -11.06 11.51 -7.46
CA GLY A 85 -11.63 12.68 -8.11
C GLY A 85 -10.99 14.02 -7.69
N PRO A 86 -11.24 15.11 -8.44
CA PRO A 86 -10.73 16.43 -8.10
C PRO A 86 -11.20 16.87 -6.70
N GLY A 87 -10.24 17.13 -5.81
CA GLY A 87 -10.51 17.51 -4.41
C GLY A 87 -10.74 16.34 -3.45
N GLU A 88 -10.73 15.10 -3.95
CA GLU A 88 -10.84 13.92 -3.09
C GLU A 88 -9.50 13.52 -2.50
N HIS A 89 -9.52 13.07 -1.25
CA HIS A 89 -8.32 12.73 -0.51
C HIS A 89 -8.57 11.54 0.42
N LEU A 90 -7.49 10.83 0.73
CA LEU A 90 -7.48 9.49 1.33
C LEU A 90 -7.98 9.22 2.78
N ARG A 91 -8.67 10.05 3.55
CA ARG A 91 -8.82 9.84 5.03
C ARG A 91 -7.49 9.67 5.79
N ASP A 92 -7.37 10.43 6.89
CA ASP A 92 -6.24 10.25 7.80
C ASP A 92 -6.61 9.13 8.76
N THR A 93 -6.26 7.89 8.42
CA THR A 93 -6.33 6.78 9.37
C THR A 93 -4.95 6.61 9.95
N PRO A 94 -4.73 6.72 11.27
CA PRO A 94 -3.42 6.42 11.84
C PRO A 94 -3.02 5.03 11.36
N SER A 95 -1.84 4.92 10.73
CA SER A 95 -1.30 3.64 10.29
C SER A 95 -1.33 2.72 11.49
N THR A 96 -2.25 1.76 11.49
CA THR A 96 -2.69 1.05 12.69
C THR A 96 -1.49 0.61 13.51
N ASP A 97 -1.36 1.19 14.70
CA ASP A 97 -0.62 0.61 15.80
C ASP A 97 -1.09 -0.84 15.95
N HIS A 98 -0.28 -1.78 15.49
CA HIS A 98 -0.48 -3.21 15.72
C HIS A 98 -0.11 -3.51 17.19
N GLY A 99 -0.81 -2.87 18.12
CA GLY A 99 -0.43 -2.73 19.52
C GLY A 99 -1.61 -2.64 20.47
N ARG A 100 -2.26 -3.80 20.71
CA ARG A 100 -3.28 -4.08 21.75
C ARG A 100 -4.74 -3.86 21.34
N HIS A 101 -5.31 -4.90 20.73
CA HIS A 101 -6.63 -5.34 21.18
C HIS A 101 -6.47 -6.13 22.49
N SER A 102 -6.28 -5.40 23.60
CA SER A 102 -6.44 -5.97 24.94
C SER A 102 -7.90 -6.38 25.11
N GLY A 103 -8.13 -7.67 25.30
CA GLY A 103 -9.45 -8.30 25.29
C GLY A 103 -10.47 -7.65 26.24
N GLY A 104 -11.55 -7.15 25.65
CA GLY A 104 -12.81 -6.90 26.36
C GLY A 104 -13.45 -8.24 26.70
N ARG A 105 -13.37 -8.62 27.98
CA ARG A 105 -14.14 -9.73 28.57
C ARG A 105 -15.64 -9.45 28.38
N HIS A 106 -16.28 -10.15 27.44
CA HIS A 106 -17.73 -10.23 27.42
C HIS A 106 -18.16 -11.28 28.46
N GLY A 107 -18.66 -10.79 29.60
CA GLY A 107 -19.35 -11.62 30.58
C GLY A 107 -20.70 -12.05 29.99
N VAL A 108 -20.95 -13.35 29.97
CA VAL A 108 -22.28 -13.91 29.72
C VAL A 108 -23.02 -13.92 31.06
N HIS A 109 -24.20 -13.31 31.12
CA HIS A 109 -25.15 -13.56 32.19
C HIS A 109 -26.04 -14.74 31.76
N ALA A 110 -26.08 -15.77 32.58
CA ALA A 110 -27.05 -16.85 32.54
C ALA A 110 -28.37 -16.43 33.20
#